data_AF-A0A430PZU7-F1
#
_entry.id   AF-A0A430PZU7-F1
#
_cell.length_a   1.000
_cell.length_b   1.000
_cell.length_c   1.000
_cell.angle_alpha   90.00
_cell.angle_beta   90.00
_cell.angle_gamma   90.00
#
_symmetry.space_group_name_H-M   'P 1'
#
loop_
_entity.id
_entity.type
_entity.pdbx_description
1 polymer ?
#
loop_
_entity_poly.entity_id
_entity_poly.type
_entity_poly.pdbx_seq_one_letter_code
_entity_poly.pdbx_strand_id
1 'polypeptide(L)'
;FKLNSALSNWSIFFKLGIPGVLMVALEEWCFEMMTLMAGTLGSVTLGAQAIVFQIQSIIYMVPLGLFTAVNIRVGQRLGAFDPVGARYVYFTALTIISIVALFTGLPVVLLRHYIPYMFTSDEEVCSLASQLLPMLLLFQFLEGFAGVSEAILLACGRQSLGAITIFLGYYCTGMPIAAILTYQTSLGILGKLIL
;
A
#
# COMPACT_ATOMS: atom_id res chain seq x y z
N PHE A 1 22.93 35.03 -3.67
CA PHE A 1 21.87 34.13 -3.18
C PHE A 1 21.07 34.88 -2.11
N LYS A 2 19.80 35.24 -2.34
CA LYS A 2 18.99 35.97 -1.34
C LYS A 2 18.21 34.97 -0.49
N LEU A 3 18.70 34.70 0.73
CA LEU A 3 18.13 33.72 1.66
C LEU A 3 16.64 33.99 1.96
N ASN A 4 16.25 35.26 2.11
CA ASN A 4 14.87 35.66 2.42
C ASN A 4 13.87 35.33 1.29
N SER A 5 14.33 35.31 0.03
CA SER A 5 13.49 34.89 -1.11
C SER A 5 13.39 33.36 -1.22
N ALA A 6 14.34 32.61 -0.66
CA ALA A 6 14.28 31.15 -0.60
C ALA A 6 13.33 30.65 0.51
N LEU A 7 13.12 31.45 1.57
CA LEU A 7 12.24 31.11 2.69
C LEU A 7 10.77 31.54 2.49
N SER A 8 10.45 32.30 1.44
CA SER A 8 9.11 32.91 1.29
C SER A 8 7.98 31.92 1.03
N ASN A 9 8.27 30.73 0.50
CA ASN A 9 7.26 29.73 0.10
C ASN A 9 7.14 28.55 1.07
N TRP A 10 7.77 28.63 2.25
CA TRP A 10 7.75 27.54 3.24
C TRP A 10 6.34 27.27 3.78
N SER A 11 5.48 28.29 3.85
CA SER A 11 4.08 28.11 4.27
C SER A 11 3.30 27.19 3.33
N ILE A 12 3.50 27.32 2.02
CA ILE A 12 2.89 26.45 1.00
C ILE A 12 3.50 25.05 1.08
N PHE A 13 4.81 24.96 1.26
CA PHE A 13 5.50 23.68 1.44
C PHE A 13 4.94 22.90 2.63
N PHE A 14 4.76 23.51 3.80
CA PHE A 14 4.17 22.82 4.95
C PHE A 14 2.68 22.51 4.78
N LYS A 15 1.92 23.42 4.15
CA LYS A 15 0.49 23.20 3.88
C LYS A 15 0.23 21.98 3.01
N LEU A 16 1.17 21.63 2.13
CA LEU A 16 1.12 20.46 1.27
C LEU A 16 1.87 19.27 1.90
N GLY A 17 3.10 19.49 2.35
CA GLY A 17 3.97 18.46 2.89
C GLY A 17 3.45 17.79 4.15
N ILE A 18 2.86 18.52 5.11
CA ILE A 18 2.34 17.90 6.34
C ILE A 18 1.20 16.93 6.02
N PRO A 19 0.14 17.31 5.27
CA PRO A 19 -0.90 16.34 4.91
C PRO A 19 -0.39 15.23 3.99
N GLY A 20 0.65 15.46 3.17
CA GLY A 20 1.28 14.42 2.34
C GLY A 20 2.01 13.37 3.19
N VAL A 21 2.78 13.81 4.18
CA VAL A 21 3.43 12.92 5.15
C VAL A 21 2.38 12.14 5.93
N LEU A 22 1.31 12.80 6.38
CA LEU A 22 0.22 12.12 7.09
C LEU A 22 -0.50 11.09 6.21
N MET A 23 -0.68 11.37 4.93
CA MET A 23 -1.32 10.45 3.99
C MET A 23 -0.55 9.12 3.93
N VAL A 24 0.75 9.18 3.67
CA VAL A 24 1.63 8.00 3.61
C VAL A 24 1.79 7.36 4.99
N ALA A 25 1.99 8.15 6.05
CA ALA A 25 2.17 7.60 7.39
C ALA A 25 0.94 6.85 7.89
N LEU A 26 -0.27 7.34 7.60
CA LEU A 26 -1.51 6.67 7.99
C LEU A 26 -1.66 5.32 7.30
N GLU A 27 -1.25 5.21 6.03
CA GLU A 27 -1.24 3.95 5.29
C GLU A 27 -0.23 2.97 5.91
N GLU A 28 1.02 3.40 6.11
CA GLU A 28 2.09 2.55 6.64
C GLU A 28 1.82 2.08 8.08
N TRP A 29 1.35 2.98 8.94
CA TRP A 29 0.98 2.62 10.32
C TRP A 29 -0.16 1.61 10.36
N CYS A 30 -1.02 1.57 9.34
CA CYS A 30 -2.03 0.55 9.24
C CYS A 30 -1.41 -0.85 9.17
N PHE A 31 -0.43 -1.06 8.30
CA PHE A 31 0.28 -2.34 8.18
C PHE A 31 1.00 -2.72 9.48
N GLU A 32 1.61 -1.75 10.17
CA GLU A 32 2.28 -1.99 11.45
C GLU A 32 1.31 -2.46 12.53
N MET A 33 0.13 -1.84 12.62
CA MET A 33 -0.91 -2.27 13.53
C MET A 33 -1.43 -3.67 13.21
N MET A 34 -1.54 -4.04 11.93
CA MET A 34 -1.89 -5.41 11.53
C MET A 34 -0.82 -6.42 11.95
N THR A 35 0.46 -6.03 11.89
CA THR A 35 1.57 -6.85 12.39
C THR A 35 1.54 -6.99 13.91
N LEU A 36 1.22 -5.91 14.64
CA LEU A 36 1.01 -5.97 16.10
C LEU A 36 -0.15 -6.90 16.47
N MET A 37 -1.27 -6.85 15.72
CA MET A 37 -2.39 -7.78 15.90
C MET A 37 -1.97 -9.23 15.66
N ALA A 38 -1.19 -9.52 14.62
CA ALA A 38 -0.63 -10.85 14.38
C ALA A 38 0.24 -11.33 15.56
N GLY A 39 0.98 -10.42 16.19
CA GLY A 39 1.78 -10.70 17.39
C GLY A 39 0.95 -11.18 18.58
N THR A 40 -0.30 -10.72 18.73
CA THR A 40 -1.19 -11.18 19.82
C THR A 40 -1.71 -12.61 19.64
N LEU A 41 -1.65 -13.16 18.42
CA LEU A 41 -2.14 -14.51 18.11
C LEU A 41 -1.10 -15.60 18.37
N GLY A 42 0.18 -15.24 18.45
CA GLY A 42 1.28 -16.15 18.75
C GLY A 42 2.52 -15.93 17.89
N SER A 43 3.64 -16.54 18.30
CA SER A 43 4.93 -16.43 17.62
C SER A 43 4.92 -16.98 16.20
N VAL A 44 4.21 -18.09 15.96
CA VAL A 44 4.09 -18.70 14.63
C VAL A 44 3.37 -17.76 13.66
N THR A 45 2.28 -17.15 14.10
CA THR A 45 1.48 -16.21 13.32
C THR A 45 2.25 -14.93 13.01
N LEU A 46 3.00 -14.41 13.98
CA LEU A 46 3.89 -13.28 13.79
C LEU A 46 5.01 -13.59 12.79
N GLY A 47 5.64 -14.77 12.89
CA GLY A 47 6.69 -15.20 11.97
C GLY A 47 6.18 -15.32 10.54
N ALA A 48 5.00 -15.93 10.35
CA ALA A 48 4.38 -16.04 9.04
C ALA A 48 4.01 -14.65 8.46
N GLN A 49 3.50 -13.76 9.30
CA GLN A 49 3.21 -12.37 8.91
C GLN A 49 4.47 -11.62 8.48
N ALA A 50 5.57 -11.76 9.20
CA ALA A 50 6.83 -11.10 8.88
C ALA A 50 7.37 -11.52 7.50
N ILE A 51 7.29 -12.82 7.17
CA ILE A 51 7.67 -13.32 5.83
C ILE A 51 6.79 -12.70 4.75
N VAL A 52 5.46 -12.72 4.95
CA VAL A 52 4.50 -12.17 3.99
C VAL A 52 4.74 -10.68 3.76
N PHE A 53 4.92 -9.92 4.85
CA PHE A 53 5.22 -8.49 4.80
C PHE A 53 6.53 -8.21 4.05
N GLN A 54 7.58 -9.00 4.32
CA GLN A 54 8.87 -8.81 3.64
C GLN A 54 8.80 -9.07 2.14
N ILE A 55 8.03 -10.09 1.72
CA ILE A 55 7.79 -10.38 0.30
C ILE A 55 6.94 -9.29 -0.34
N GLN A 56 5.89 -8.82 0.35
CA GLN A 56 5.06 -7.69 -0.08
C GLN A 56 5.91 -6.44 -0.34
N SER A 57 6.80 -6.06 0.59
CA SER A 57 7.67 -4.89 0.41
C SER A 57 8.57 -5.01 -0.83
N ILE A 58 9.06 -6.21 -1.15
CA ILE A 58 9.89 -6.43 -2.35
C ILE A 58 9.07 -6.23 -3.62
N ILE A 59 7.89 -6.86 -3.71
CA ILE A 59 7.05 -6.77 -4.90
C ILE A 59 6.41 -5.39 -5.08
N TYR A 60 6.23 -4.63 -3.99
CA TYR A 60 5.65 -3.28 -3.98
C TYR A 60 6.57 -2.22 -4.61
N MET A 61 7.89 -2.47 -4.69
CA MET A 61 8.83 -1.52 -5.29
C MET A 61 8.49 -1.16 -6.75
N VAL A 62 7.91 -2.09 -7.50
CA VAL A 62 7.50 -1.85 -8.90
C VAL A 62 6.26 -0.94 -8.97
N PRO A 63 5.14 -1.23 -8.28
CA PRO A 63 4.04 -0.29 -8.11
C PRO A 63 4.45 1.09 -7.61
N LEU A 64 5.36 1.19 -6.65
CA LEU A 64 5.85 2.47 -6.13
C LEU A 64 6.53 3.32 -7.22
N GLY A 65 7.28 2.66 -8.11
CA GLY A 65 7.83 3.30 -9.31
C GLY A 65 6.73 3.82 -10.25
N LEU A 66 5.68 3.02 -10.47
CA LEU A 66 4.53 3.43 -11.28
C LEU A 66 3.78 4.61 -10.64
N PHE A 67 3.51 4.55 -9.34
CA PHE A 67 2.92 5.62 -8.54
C PHE A 67 3.64 6.95 -8.79
N THR A 68 4.96 6.94 -8.65
CA THR A 68 5.81 8.13 -8.83
C THR A 68 5.72 8.65 -10.27
N ALA A 69 5.76 7.75 -11.26
CA ALA A 69 5.64 8.12 -12.67
C ALA A 69 4.27 8.73 -12.99
N VAL A 70 3.18 8.17 -12.45
CA VAL A 70 1.82 8.68 -12.63
C VAL A 70 1.69 10.06 -12.01
N ASN A 71 2.15 10.24 -10.77
CA ASN A 71 2.11 11.52 -10.07
C ASN A 71 2.76 12.62 -10.92
N ILE A 72 4.01 12.40 -11.36
CA ILE A 72 4.75 13.38 -12.17
C ILE A 72 4.04 13.66 -13.49
N ARG A 73 3.61 12.63 -14.23
CA ARG A 73 2.98 12.81 -15.56
C ARG A 73 1.62 13.51 -15.46
N VAL A 74 0.82 13.16 -14.47
CA VAL A 74 -0.46 13.84 -14.21
C VAL A 74 -0.21 15.29 -13.80
N GLY A 75 0.73 15.54 -12.89
CA GLY A 75 1.10 16.90 -12.46
C GLY A 75 1.56 17.78 -13.63
N GLN A 76 2.39 17.22 -14.53
CA GLN A 76 2.82 17.91 -15.75
C GLN A 76 1.65 18.25 -16.68
N ARG A 77 0.71 17.31 -16.89
CA ARG A 77 -0.47 17.53 -17.74
C ARG A 77 -1.42 18.57 -17.16
N LEU A 78 -1.65 18.53 -15.85
CA LEU A 78 -2.45 19.53 -15.15
C LEU A 78 -1.78 20.92 -15.23
N GLY A 79 -0.46 21.00 -15.06
CA GLY A 79 0.31 22.23 -15.23
C GLY A 79 0.28 22.80 -16.66
N ALA A 80 0.09 21.94 -17.67
CA ALA A 80 -0.08 22.34 -19.06
C ALA A 80 -1.54 22.66 -19.45
N PHE A 81 -2.47 22.75 -18.48
CA PHE A 81 -3.90 22.93 -18.70
C PHE A 81 -4.53 21.84 -19.59
N ASP A 82 -4.02 20.61 -19.54
CA ASP A 82 -4.49 19.45 -20.30
C ASP A 82 -5.13 18.39 -19.39
N PRO A 83 -6.37 18.60 -18.91
CA PRO A 83 -7.06 17.64 -18.05
C PRO A 83 -7.43 16.35 -18.79
N VAL A 84 -7.59 16.42 -20.12
CA VAL A 84 -7.89 15.26 -20.96
C VAL A 84 -6.68 14.34 -21.01
N GLY A 85 -5.48 14.88 -21.23
CA GLY A 85 -4.23 14.14 -21.15
C GLY A 85 -3.97 13.54 -19.77
N ALA A 86 -4.28 14.26 -18.69
CA ALA A 86 -4.19 13.73 -17.33
C ALA A 86 -5.11 12.50 -17.14
N ARG A 87 -6.32 12.54 -17.68
CA ARG A 87 -7.27 11.41 -17.65
C ARG A 87 -6.76 10.21 -18.45
N TYR A 88 -6.12 10.43 -19.60
CA TYR A 88 -5.49 9.34 -20.35
C TYR A 88 -4.36 8.68 -19.56
N VAL A 89 -3.48 9.48 -18.93
CA VAL A 89 -2.41 8.95 -18.06
C VAL A 89 -2.99 8.07 -16.97
N TYR A 90 -4.08 8.48 -16.32
CA TYR A 90 -4.77 7.69 -15.31
C TYR A 90 -5.24 6.33 -15.84
N PHE A 91 -6.03 6.30 -16.91
CA PHE A 91 -6.55 5.03 -17.44
C PHE A 91 -5.45 4.10 -17.93
N THR A 92 -4.42 4.66 -18.57
CA THR A 92 -3.24 3.88 -18.95
C THR A 92 -2.54 3.29 -17.73
N ALA A 93 -2.42 4.06 -16.64
CA ALA A 93 -1.84 3.57 -15.39
C ALA A 93 -2.66 2.44 -14.77
N LEU A 94 -4.00 2.52 -14.78
CA LEU A 94 -4.88 1.44 -14.30
C LEU A 94 -4.68 0.13 -15.09
N THR A 95 -4.46 0.22 -16.40
CA THR A 95 -4.14 -0.95 -17.22
C THR A 95 -2.75 -1.50 -16.89
N ILE A 96 -1.75 -0.62 -16.77
CA ILE A 96 -0.37 -1.03 -16.46
C ILE A 96 -0.29 -1.66 -15.07
N ILE A 97 -0.94 -1.09 -14.05
CA ILE A 97 -0.88 -1.66 -12.70
C ILE A 97 -1.53 -3.04 -12.64
N SER A 98 -2.58 -3.29 -13.42
CA SER A 98 -3.19 -4.62 -13.53
C SER A 98 -2.20 -5.66 -14.06
N ILE A 99 -1.41 -5.27 -15.06
CA ILE A 99 -0.35 -6.10 -15.64
C ILE A 99 0.78 -6.31 -14.63
N VAL A 100 1.25 -5.23 -14.00
CA VAL A 100 2.30 -5.28 -12.97
C VAL A 100 1.89 -6.18 -11.81
N ALA A 101 0.66 -6.06 -11.31
CA ALA A 101 0.16 -6.87 -10.20
C ALA A 101 0.15 -8.37 -10.55
N LEU A 102 -0.20 -8.74 -11.78
CA LEU A 102 -0.07 -10.13 -12.25
C LEU A 102 1.39 -10.56 -12.33
N PHE A 103 2.27 -9.75 -12.93
CA PHE A 103 3.66 -10.12 -13.12
C PHE A 103 4.43 -10.24 -11.80
N THR A 104 4.12 -9.41 -10.80
CA THR A 104 4.78 -9.46 -9.49
C THR A 104 4.12 -10.45 -8.54
N GLY A 105 2.78 -10.55 -8.55
CA GLY A 105 2.03 -11.41 -7.64
C GLY A 105 1.98 -12.88 -8.07
N LEU A 106 1.88 -13.19 -9.37
CA LEU A 106 1.74 -14.57 -9.84
C LEU A 106 2.93 -15.46 -9.47
N PRO A 107 4.20 -15.03 -9.61
CA PRO A 107 5.34 -15.82 -9.14
C PRO A 107 5.28 -16.14 -7.64
N VAL A 108 4.79 -15.21 -6.82
CA VAL A 108 4.62 -15.41 -5.37
C VAL A 108 3.60 -16.51 -5.08
N VAL A 109 2.49 -16.54 -5.83
CA VAL A 109 1.48 -17.61 -5.69
C VAL A 109 2.04 -18.96 -6.13
N LEU A 110 2.74 -19.01 -7.27
CA LEU A 110 3.28 -20.26 -7.83
C LEU A 110 4.40 -20.84 -6.96
N LEU A 111 5.23 -19.98 -6.38
CA LEU A 111 6.37 -20.36 -5.54
C LEU A 111 6.06 -20.34 -4.05
N ARG A 112 4.77 -20.24 -3.67
CA ARG A 112 4.33 -20.07 -2.26
C ARG A 112 4.86 -21.11 -1.29
N HIS A 113 5.15 -22.32 -1.76
CA HIS A 113 5.66 -23.42 -0.95
C HIS A 113 7.19 -23.45 -0.83
N TYR A 114 7.91 -22.63 -1.60
CA TYR A 114 9.37 -22.56 -1.57
C TYR A 114 9.87 -21.27 -0.92
N ILE A 115 9.15 -20.16 -1.13
CA ILE A 115 9.52 -18.84 -0.61
C ILE A 115 9.70 -18.83 0.92
N PRO A 116 8.77 -19.37 1.75
CA PRO A 116 8.91 -19.30 3.21
C PRO A 116 10.17 -20.00 3.74
N TYR A 117 10.59 -21.10 3.12
CA TYR A 117 11.78 -21.86 3.51
C TYR A 117 13.09 -21.10 3.27
N MET A 118 13.07 -20.00 2.52
CA MET A 118 14.22 -19.09 2.40
C MET A 118 14.45 -18.25 3.66
N PHE A 119 13.44 -18.11 4.52
CA PHE A 119 13.48 -17.28 5.72
C PHE A 119 13.66 -18.09 7.00
N THR A 120 13.06 -19.28 7.07
CA THR A 120 13.07 -20.11 8.29
C THR A 120 12.99 -21.60 7.96
N SER A 121 13.43 -22.43 8.90
CA SER A 121 13.26 -23.89 8.86
C SER A 121 12.12 -24.39 9.75
N ASP A 122 11.36 -23.48 10.37
CA ASP A 122 10.17 -23.82 11.15
C ASP A 122 8.99 -24.16 10.24
N GLU A 123 8.59 -25.44 10.27
CA GLU A 123 7.54 -25.99 9.41
C GLU A 123 6.16 -25.35 9.66
N GLU A 124 5.84 -24.98 10.91
CA GLU A 124 4.54 -24.38 11.23
C GLU A 124 4.45 -22.97 10.64
N VAL A 125 5.54 -22.20 10.75
CA VAL A 125 5.65 -20.87 10.16
C VAL A 125 5.60 -20.94 8.63
N CYS A 126 6.35 -21.87 8.04
CA CYS A 126 6.38 -22.07 6.58
C CYS A 126 5.01 -22.48 6.03
N SER A 127 4.31 -23.38 6.71
CA SER A 127 2.97 -23.82 6.33
C SER A 127 1.96 -22.67 6.37
N LEU A 128 1.96 -21.89 7.46
CA LEU A 128 1.06 -20.75 7.60
C LEU A 128 1.38 -19.64 6.59
N ALA A 129 2.66 -19.30 6.39
CA ALA A 129 3.08 -18.32 5.38
C ALA A 129 2.64 -18.75 3.97
N SER A 130 2.80 -20.03 3.61
CA SER A 130 2.36 -20.58 2.32
C SER A 130 0.86 -20.40 2.06
N GLN A 131 0.04 -20.41 3.12
CA GLN A 131 -1.41 -20.16 3.02
C GLN A 131 -1.74 -18.68 2.83
N LEU A 132 -0.90 -17.78 3.37
CA LEU A 132 -1.08 -16.34 3.28
C LEU A 132 -0.55 -15.73 1.98
N LEU A 133 0.54 -16.25 1.42
CA LEU A 133 1.18 -15.72 0.21
C LEU A 133 0.23 -15.57 -1.01
N PRO A 134 -0.70 -16.50 -1.29
CA PRO A 134 -1.68 -16.32 -2.37
C PRO A 134 -2.53 -15.05 -2.26
N MET A 135 -2.75 -14.57 -1.04
CA MET A 135 -3.52 -13.36 -0.77
C MET A 135 -2.82 -12.10 -1.29
N LEU A 136 -1.49 -12.12 -1.36
CA LEU A 136 -0.71 -10.98 -1.86
C LEU A 136 -1.06 -10.65 -3.31
N LEU A 137 -1.50 -11.62 -4.12
CA LEU A 137 -1.92 -11.33 -5.49
C LEU A 137 -3.14 -10.41 -5.51
N LEU A 138 -4.19 -10.73 -4.73
CA LEU A 138 -5.39 -9.89 -4.65
C LEU A 138 -5.06 -8.55 -4.02
N PHE A 139 -4.26 -8.57 -2.95
CA PHE A 139 -3.82 -7.37 -2.26
C PHE A 139 -3.09 -6.41 -3.21
N GLN A 140 -2.16 -6.91 -4.03
CA GLN A 140 -1.42 -6.14 -5.03
C GLN A 140 -2.32 -5.43 -6.04
N PHE A 141 -3.44 -6.05 -6.43
CA PHE A 141 -4.42 -5.39 -7.31
C PHE A 141 -5.10 -4.22 -6.58
N LEU A 142 -5.63 -4.48 -5.39
CA LEU A 142 -6.37 -3.49 -4.61
C LEU A 142 -5.49 -2.30 -4.25
N GLU A 143 -4.32 -2.58 -3.67
CA GLU A 143 -3.30 -1.59 -3.33
C GLU A 143 -2.80 -0.87 -4.58
N GLY A 144 -2.54 -1.57 -5.67
CA GLY A 144 -2.12 -0.96 -6.93
C GLY A 144 -3.13 0.07 -7.47
N PHE A 145 -4.42 -0.25 -7.44
CA PHE A 145 -5.47 0.69 -7.86
C PHE A 145 -5.63 1.86 -6.89
N ALA A 146 -5.53 1.60 -5.59
CA ALA A 146 -5.54 2.64 -4.56
C ALA A 146 -4.37 3.60 -4.75
N GLY A 147 -3.15 3.06 -4.92
CA GLY A 147 -1.92 3.83 -5.15
C GLY A 147 -1.98 4.68 -6.42
N VAL A 148 -2.47 4.16 -7.54
CA VAL A 148 -2.66 4.99 -8.76
C VAL A 148 -3.64 6.13 -8.52
N SER A 149 -4.69 5.90 -7.72
CA SER A 149 -5.68 6.93 -7.37
C SER A 149 -5.08 7.98 -6.42
N GLU A 150 -4.29 7.56 -5.44
CA GLU A 150 -3.53 8.42 -4.54
C GLU A 150 -2.52 9.28 -5.31
N ALA A 151 -1.79 8.70 -6.26
CA ALA A 151 -0.82 9.42 -7.08
C ALA A 151 -1.46 10.65 -7.77
N ILE A 152 -2.74 10.54 -8.15
CA ILE A 152 -3.51 11.64 -8.73
C ILE A 152 -3.90 12.67 -7.70
N LEU A 153 -4.34 12.27 -6.51
CA LEU A 153 -4.64 13.20 -5.42
C LEU A 153 -3.40 14.01 -5.07
N LEU A 154 -2.24 13.35 -5.03
CA LEU A 154 -0.94 13.98 -4.79
C LEU A 154 -0.56 14.93 -5.93
N ALA A 155 -0.70 14.51 -7.19
CA ALA A 155 -0.45 15.35 -8.37
C ALA A 155 -1.37 16.58 -8.43
N CYS A 156 -2.61 16.47 -7.94
CA CYS A 156 -3.56 17.58 -7.83
C CYS A 156 -3.30 18.51 -6.63
N GLY A 157 -2.32 18.20 -5.77
CA GLY A 157 -2.09 18.92 -4.50
C GLY A 157 -3.20 18.72 -3.46
N ARG A 158 -4.00 17.66 -3.61
CA ARG A 158 -5.17 17.34 -2.78
C ARG A 158 -4.89 16.24 -1.73
N GLN A 159 -3.65 16.13 -1.28
CA GLN A 159 -3.24 15.13 -0.28
C GLN A 159 -4.02 15.20 1.05
N SER A 160 -4.57 16.35 1.44
CA SER A 160 -5.46 16.43 2.61
C SER A 160 -6.74 15.61 2.45
N LEU A 161 -7.34 15.58 1.25
CA LEU A 161 -8.50 14.73 0.98
C LEU A 161 -8.08 13.27 1.02
N GLY A 162 -6.92 12.95 0.44
CA GLY A 162 -6.34 11.61 0.48
C GLY A 162 -6.13 11.09 1.91
N ALA A 163 -5.50 11.88 2.77
CA ALA A 163 -5.29 11.52 4.18
C ALA A 163 -6.62 11.29 4.91
N ILE A 164 -7.64 12.12 4.67
CA ILE A 164 -8.98 11.92 5.26
C ILE A 164 -9.61 10.61 4.76
N THR A 165 -9.51 10.32 3.47
CA THR A 165 -10.08 9.07 2.90
C THR A 165 -9.37 7.82 3.43
N ILE A 166 -8.04 7.85 3.56
CA ILE A 166 -7.25 6.76 4.14
C ILE A 166 -7.64 6.57 5.60
N PHE A 167 -7.72 7.65 6.38
CA PHE A 167 -8.12 7.58 7.77
C PHE A 167 -9.50 6.96 7.95
N LEU A 168 -10.51 7.47 7.24
CA LEU A 168 -11.88 6.96 7.35
C LEU A 168 -12.00 5.51 6.85
N GLY A 169 -11.35 5.19 5.73
CA GLY A 169 -11.32 3.84 5.16
C GLY A 169 -10.66 2.86 6.12
N TYR A 170 -9.37 3.01 6.36
CA TYR A 170 -8.61 2.03 7.12
C TYR A 170 -8.91 2.06 8.62
N TYR A 171 -9.01 3.23 9.25
CA TYR A 171 -9.09 3.29 10.72
C TYR A 171 -10.52 3.22 11.23
N CYS A 172 -11.48 3.87 10.56
CA CYS A 172 -12.87 3.88 11.03
C CYS A 172 -13.67 2.67 10.54
N THR A 173 -13.28 2.02 9.43
CA THR A 173 -14.03 0.87 8.88
C THR A 173 -13.19 -0.40 8.77
N GLY A 174 -12.08 -0.37 8.05
CA GLY A 174 -11.24 -1.54 7.78
C GLY A 174 -10.74 -2.21 9.05
N MET A 175 -10.15 -1.43 9.96
CA MET A 175 -9.57 -1.93 11.22
C MET A 175 -10.58 -2.57 12.16
N PRO A 176 -11.73 -1.92 12.49
CA PRO A 176 -12.75 -2.58 13.29
C PRO A 176 -13.24 -3.90 12.67
N ILE A 177 -13.44 -3.92 11.36
CA ILE A 177 -13.89 -5.13 10.65
C ILE A 177 -12.81 -6.21 10.71
N ALA A 178 -11.55 -5.86 10.41
CA ALA A 178 -10.43 -6.78 10.48
C ALA A 178 -10.23 -7.35 11.90
N ALA A 179 -10.34 -6.52 12.95
CA ALA A 179 -10.24 -6.96 14.33
C ALA A 179 -11.37 -7.92 14.73
N ILE A 180 -12.61 -7.62 14.35
CA ILE A 180 -13.76 -8.51 14.60
C ILE A 180 -13.52 -9.85 13.91
N LEU A 181 -13.13 -9.84 12.63
CA LEU A 181 -12.90 -11.07 11.88
C LEU A 181 -11.73 -11.87 12.45
N THR A 182 -10.66 -11.21 12.87
CA THR A 182 -9.48 -11.88 13.41
C THR A 182 -9.72 -12.51 14.77
N TYR A 183 -10.45 -11.86 15.68
CA TYR A 183 -10.62 -12.36 17.05
C TYR A 183 -11.93 -13.11 17.29
N GLN A 184 -13.01 -12.80 16.57
CA GLN A 184 -14.34 -13.36 16.84
C GLN A 184 -14.76 -14.45 15.85
N THR A 185 -14.00 -14.67 14.79
CA THR A 185 -14.28 -15.73 13.80
C THR A 185 -13.14 -16.74 13.71
N SER A 186 -13.42 -17.90 13.10
CA SER A 186 -12.42 -18.94 12.86
C SER A 186 -11.40 -18.58 11.77
N LEU A 187 -11.50 -17.40 11.15
CA LEU A 187 -10.58 -16.93 10.11
C LEU A 187 -9.19 -16.59 10.67
N GLY A 188 -9.07 -16.25 11.96
CA GLY A 188 -7.80 -15.91 12.60
C GLY A 188 -7.05 -14.81 11.83
N ILE A 189 -5.78 -15.03 11.50
CA ILE A 189 -4.98 -14.05 10.75
C ILE A 189 -5.51 -13.77 9.34
N LEU A 190 -6.34 -14.63 8.75
CA LEU A 190 -6.94 -14.38 7.43
C LEU A 190 -7.97 -13.24 7.47
N GLY A 191 -8.54 -12.95 8.66
CA GLY A 191 -9.48 -11.85 8.86
C GLY A 191 -8.91 -10.47 8.48
N LYS A 192 -7.58 -10.31 8.49
CA LYS A 192 -6.89 -9.09 8.07
C LYS A 192 -7.06 -8.72 6.59
N LEU A 193 -7.45 -9.67 5.74
CA LEU A 193 -7.53 -9.49 4.29
C LEU A 193 -8.62 -8.47 3.88
N ILE A 194 -9.57 -8.19 4.77
CA ILE A 194 -10.72 -7.32 4.49
C ILE A 194 -10.37 -5.83 4.65
N LEU A 195 -9.16 -5.52 5.11
CA LEU A 195 -8.62 -4.18 5.17
C LEU A 195 -7.95 -3.80 3.84
#